data_AF-A0A534C848-F1
#
_entry.id   AF-A0A534C848-F1
#
_cell.length_a   1.000
_cell.length_b   1.000
_cell.length_c   1.000
_cell.angle_alpha   90.00
_cell.angle_beta   90.00
_cell.angle_gamma   90.00
#
_symmetry.space_group_name_H-M   'P 1'
#
loop_
_entity.id
_entity.type
_entity.pdbx_description
1 polymer ?
#
loop_
_entity_poly.entity_id
_entity_poly.type
_entity_poly.pdbx_seq_one_letter_code
_entity_poly.pdbx_strand_id
1 'polypeptide(L)'
;MNSLWSQSALLVVVGAWSSSASGVAASEILPVAEMMAGHRGATPVDNQAYLPGDGAEVAPAFSATLHIAQTQMQTAPELAHPILEGRDARLFPGVTLAFFTLGDILVPAQRGEMVKESTAGKTPSYWRMIPQFGRIWRERGDVGGWSRAAFPLMLVNDTENHAHQGLATFLYQDGAVSELRFQFVQQTAPYLLKQHFVTWGSAHVELAGPGPGELDALRAQAKAELGHRLPSKPWSALLKEVAAGTLDGFGGPVYAKWMVAAALVRDGTLYYEDVQTPYGPYPYPLEMRFGVR
;
A
#
# COMPACT_ATOMS: atom_id res chain seq x y z
N MET A 1 -42.53 -22.09 -24.19
CA MET A 1 -42.02 -21.31 -23.04
C MET A 1 -40.99 -22.16 -22.33
N ASN A 2 -39.71 -22.03 -22.68
CA ASN A 2 -38.57 -22.59 -21.96
C ASN A 2 -37.41 -21.62 -22.19
N SER A 3 -37.05 -20.82 -21.18
CA SER A 3 -35.94 -19.88 -21.27
C SER A 3 -34.64 -20.59 -20.90
N LEU A 4 -33.77 -20.71 -21.89
CA LEU A 4 -32.36 -21.06 -21.73
C LEU A 4 -31.63 -19.83 -21.19
N TRP A 5 -31.32 -19.83 -19.91
CA TRP A 5 -30.35 -18.88 -19.35
C TRP A 5 -28.95 -19.48 -19.51
N SER A 6 -28.26 -19.00 -20.53
CA SER A 6 -26.82 -19.19 -20.72
C SER A 6 -26.08 -18.49 -19.58
N GLN A 7 -25.57 -19.25 -18.61
CA GLN A 7 -24.56 -18.75 -17.69
C GLN A 7 -23.23 -18.64 -18.43
N SER A 8 -22.99 -17.48 -19.04
CA SER A 8 -21.66 -17.12 -19.51
C SER A 8 -20.79 -16.89 -18.28
N ALA A 9 -19.97 -17.88 -17.93
CA ALA A 9 -18.90 -17.70 -16.97
C ALA A 9 -17.92 -16.67 -17.55
N LEU A 10 -18.06 -15.40 -17.14
CA LEU A 10 -17.06 -14.38 -17.42
C LEU A 10 -15.82 -14.77 -16.61
N LEU A 11 -14.85 -15.39 -17.27
CA LEU A 11 -13.48 -15.47 -16.77
C LEU A 11 -12.96 -14.03 -16.75
N VAL A 12 -13.14 -13.34 -15.62
CA VAL A 12 -12.39 -12.11 -15.36
C VAL A 12 -10.97 -12.56 -15.14
N VAL A 13 -10.17 -12.51 -16.21
CA VAL A 13 -8.71 -12.47 -16.09
C VAL A 13 -8.44 -11.16 -15.37
N VAL A 14 -8.35 -11.22 -14.04
CA VAL A 14 -7.76 -10.15 -13.24
C VAL A 14 -6.38 -9.95 -13.86
N GLY A 15 -6.19 -8.80 -14.51
CA GLY A 15 -4.97 -8.50 -15.24
C GLY A 15 -3.79 -8.83 -14.35
N ALA A 16 -2.89 -9.70 -14.84
CA ALA A 16 -1.63 -9.94 -14.17
C ALA A 16 -0.97 -8.58 -14.01
N TRP A 17 -0.93 -8.08 -12.77
CA TRP A 17 -0.21 -6.88 -12.44
C TRP A 17 1.26 -7.21 -12.64
N SER A 18 1.78 -6.88 -13.81
CA SER A 18 3.19 -7.02 -14.17
C SER A 18 4.02 -5.96 -13.43
N SER A 19 4.04 -6.02 -12.10
CA SER A 19 5.18 -5.53 -11.35
C SER A 19 6.27 -6.58 -11.56
N SER A 20 7.39 -6.18 -12.14
CA SER A 20 8.62 -6.97 -12.14
C SER A 20 8.86 -7.50 -10.73
N ALA A 21 8.79 -8.82 -10.58
CA ALA A 21 9.23 -9.47 -9.35
C ALA A 21 10.66 -8.97 -9.06
N SER A 22 10.92 -8.68 -7.78
CA SER A 22 12.23 -8.22 -7.34
C SER A 22 13.19 -9.39 -7.20
N GLY A 23 14.45 -9.16 -7.54
CA GLY A 23 15.51 -10.17 -7.35
C GLY A 23 15.80 -10.49 -5.89
N VAL A 24 15.39 -9.63 -4.94
CA VAL A 24 15.52 -9.87 -3.49
C VAL A 24 14.14 -10.22 -2.92
N ALA A 25 14.07 -11.31 -2.15
CA ALA A 25 12.84 -11.74 -1.48
C ALA A 25 12.50 -10.84 -0.28
N ALA A 26 11.21 -10.56 -0.06
CA ALA A 26 10.79 -9.74 1.08
C ALA A 26 11.19 -10.34 2.44
N SER A 27 11.35 -11.67 2.50
CA SER A 27 11.83 -12.40 3.68
C SER A 27 13.30 -12.16 4.03
N GLU A 28 14.11 -11.71 3.07
CA GLU A 28 15.50 -11.33 3.34
C GLU A 28 15.60 -9.94 3.96
N ILE A 29 14.70 -9.02 3.59
CA ILE A 29 14.69 -7.64 4.06
C ILE A 29 13.92 -7.49 5.37
N LEU A 30 12.78 -8.18 5.50
CA LEU A 30 11.95 -8.21 6.71
C LEU A 30 11.70 -9.67 7.13
N PRO A 31 12.66 -10.30 7.83
CA PRO A 31 12.52 -11.69 8.29
C PRO A 31 11.36 -11.89 9.27
N VAL A 32 10.81 -13.12 9.29
CA VAL A 32 9.69 -13.49 10.18
C VAL A 32 9.96 -13.11 11.64
N ALA A 33 11.16 -13.43 12.16
CA ALA A 33 11.51 -13.15 13.54
C ALA A 33 11.45 -11.64 13.87
N GLU A 34 11.86 -10.78 12.95
CA GLU A 34 11.81 -9.33 13.16
C GLU A 34 10.39 -8.79 13.11
N MET A 35 9.57 -9.28 12.16
CA MET A 35 8.15 -8.96 12.05
C MET A 35 7.39 -9.34 13.32
N MET A 36 7.66 -10.53 13.88
CA MET A 36 7.02 -11.00 15.11
C MET A 36 7.50 -10.22 16.35
N ALA A 37 8.76 -9.80 16.39
CA ALA A 37 9.32 -9.06 17.52
C ALA A 37 8.99 -7.55 17.51
N GLY A 38 8.36 -7.02 16.46
CA GLY A 38 8.06 -5.59 16.34
C GLY A 38 9.29 -4.69 16.21
N HIS A 39 10.41 -5.25 15.74
CA HIS A 39 11.73 -4.62 15.74
C HIS A 39 11.93 -3.47 14.72
N ARG A 40 11.48 -2.24 15.00
CA ARG A 40 11.32 -1.16 13.98
C ARG A 40 12.54 -0.77 13.12
N GLY A 41 13.75 -1.25 13.41
CA GLY A 41 14.98 -0.85 12.72
C GLY A 41 15.38 0.61 12.98
N ALA A 42 16.60 0.96 12.58
CA ALA A 42 17.15 2.33 12.74
C ALA A 42 16.81 3.27 11.58
N THR A 43 16.40 2.73 10.43
CA THR A 43 16.02 3.45 9.21
C THR A 43 14.89 2.69 8.50
N PRO A 44 14.16 3.31 7.56
CA PRO A 44 13.30 2.58 6.64
C PRO A 44 14.10 1.53 5.85
N VAL A 45 13.40 0.52 5.34
CA VAL A 45 13.98 -0.56 4.53
C VAL A 45 13.73 -0.31 3.04
N ASP A 46 14.38 -1.08 2.17
CA ASP A 46 14.09 -1.06 0.74
C ASP A 46 12.61 -1.42 0.48
N ASN A 47 11.96 -0.68 -0.41
CA ASN A 47 10.56 -0.87 -0.77
C ASN A 47 10.26 -2.26 -1.35
N GLN A 48 11.26 -3.02 -1.82
CA GLN A 48 11.12 -4.42 -2.23
C GLN A 48 10.59 -5.32 -1.11
N ALA A 49 10.74 -4.93 0.16
CA ALA A 49 10.17 -5.66 1.30
C ALA A 49 8.62 -5.73 1.31
N TYR A 50 7.96 -4.95 0.47
CA TYR A 50 6.50 -4.83 0.38
C TYR A 50 5.93 -5.41 -0.93
N LEU A 51 6.74 -6.18 -1.67
CA LEU A 51 6.37 -6.92 -2.89
C LEU A 51 6.72 -8.41 -2.76
N PRO A 52 6.05 -9.28 -3.54
CA PRO A 52 6.52 -10.64 -3.74
C PRO A 52 7.89 -10.65 -4.43
N GLY A 53 8.83 -11.38 -3.85
CA GLY A 53 10.10 -11.71 -4.49
C GLY A 53 9.97 -12.72 -5.63
N ASP A 54 11.09 -12.94 -6.33
CA ASP A 54 11.18 -13.94 -7.39
C ASP A 54 10.79 -15.34 -6.88
N GLY A 55 9.74 -15.89 -7.50
CA GLY A 55 9.23 -17.21 -7.16
C GLY A 55 8.42 -17.27 -5.87
N ALA A 56 7.91 -16.14 -5.38
CA ALA A 56 6.85 -16.12 -4.38
C ALA A 56 5.68 -17.03 -4.77
N GLU A 57 5.10 -17.68 -3.77
CA GLU A 57 4.04 -18.67 -3.93
C GLU A 57 2.67 -18.07 -3.59
N VAL A 58 1.61 -18.75 -4.05
CA VAL A 58 0.23 -18.39 -3.73
C VAL A 58 0.01 -18.54 -2.23
N ALA A 59 -0.46 -17.47 -1.59
CA ALA A 59 -0.85 -17.51 -0.19
C ALA A 59 -2.33 -17.92 -0.02
N PRO A 60 -2.70 -18.50 1.14
CA PRO A 60 -4.10 -18.73 1.51
C PRO A 60 -4.89 -17.42 1.53
N ALA A 61 -6.18 -17.49 1.24
CA ALA A 61 -7.05 -16.32 1.32
C ALA A 61 -7.06 -15.73 2.74
N PHE A 62 -6.93 -14.41 2.83
CA PHE A 62 -7.05 -13.67 4.09
C PHE A 62 -8.40 -12.96 4.18
N SER A 63 -9.03 -13.01 5.36
CA SER A 63 -10.20 -12.18 5.69
C SER A 63 -10.35 -12.01 7.20
N ALA A 64 -10.03 -10.82 7.69
CA ALA A 64 -10.06 -10.52 9.12
C ALA A 64 -10.24 -9.02 9.35
N THR A 65 -10.65 -8.68 10.57
CA THR A 65 -10.58 -7.31 11.08
C THR A 65 -9.38 -7.19 12.01
N LEU A 66 -8.57 -6.16 11.79
CA LEU A 66 -7.35 -5.88 12.54
C LEU A 66 -7.53 -4.61 13.37
N HIS A 67 -7.28 -4.71 14.68
CA HIS A 67 -7.05 -3.55 15.53
C HIS A 67 -5.55 -3.25 15.52
N ILE A 68 -5.19 -2.07 15.04
CA ILE A 68 -3.81 -1.60 14.96
C ILE A 68 -3.64 -0.54 16.04
N ALA A 69 -2.72 -0.78 16.97
CA ALA A 69 -2.47 0.13 18.08
C ALA A 69 -1.80 1.43 17.63
N GLN A 70 -2.13 2.52 18.31
CA GLN A 70 -1.37 3.76 18.20
C GLN A 70 0.08 3.52 18.65
N THR A 71 1.06 4.02 17.89
CA THR A 71 2.48 3.84 18.21
C THR A 71 3.31 5.07 17.88
N GLN A 72 4.42 5.26 18.57
CA GLN A 72 5.38 6.32 18.28
C GLN A 72 6.20 5.94 17.05
N MET A 73 6.11 6.75 16.00
CA MET A 73 6.93 6.61 14.79
C MET A 73 8.32 7.21 15.01
N GLN A 74 9.30 6.64 14.31
CA GLN A 74 10.61 7.28 14.13
C GLN A 74 10.51 8.28 12.98
N THR A 75 11.26 9.38 13.05
CA THR A 75 11.29 10.39 11.99
C THR A 75 12.73 10.75 11.66
N ALA A 76 13.01 10.97 10.38
CA ALA A 76 14.29 11.51 9.92
C ALA A 76 14.03 12.68 8.95
N PRO A 77 14.46 13.91 9.29
CA PRO A 77 15.01 14.34 10.59
C PRO A 77 13.98 14.26 11.74
N GLU A 78 14.43 14.41 12.98
CA GLU A 78 13.52 14.56 14.14
C GLU A 78 12.64 15.80 13.97
N LEU A 79 11.35 15.68 14.27
CA LEU A 79 10.39 16.79 14.13
C LEU A 79 10.59 17.83 15.24
N ALA A 80 10.90 19.07 14.88
CA ALA A 80 11.10 20.16 15.84
C ALA A 80 9.80 20.60 16.55
N HIS A 81 8.68 20.63 15.83
CA HIS A 81 7.38 21.08 16.34
C HIS A 81 6.28 20.07 15.95
N PRO A 82 6.26 18.89 16.59
CA PRO A 82 5.37 17.79 16.18
C PRO A 82 3.93 17.93 16.67
N ILE A 83 3.66 18.81 17.64
CA ILE A 83 2.32 19.00 18.19
C ILE A 83 1.62 20.15 17.48
N LEU A 84 0.50 19.84 16.82
CA LEU A 84 -0.36 20.81 16.15
C LEU A 84 -1.79 20.63 16.66
N GLU A 85 -2.35 21.71 17.23
CA GLU A 85 -3.73 21.71 17.75
C GLU A 85 -4.02 20.56 18.74
N GLY A 86 -3.03 20.21 19.57
CA GLY A 86 -3.15 19.12 20.55
C GLY A 86 -3.02 17.70 19.97
N ARG A 87 -2.73 17.56 18.67
CA ARG A 87 -2.46 16.29 18.00
C ARG A 87 -0.96 16.14 17.72
N ASP A 88 -0.43 14.92 17.83
CA ASP A 88 1.01 14.65 17.66
C ASP A 88 1.30 13.97 16.31
N ALA A 89 2.13 14.62 15.49
CA ALA A 89 2.57 14.14 14.18
C ALA A 89 3.57 12.97 14.24
N ARG A 90 4.08 12.64 15.42
CA ARG A 90 4.95 11.46 15.62
C ARG A 90 4.15 10.20 15.93
N LEU A 91 2.83 10.28 16.07
CA LEU A 91 2.00 9.14 16.42
C LEU A 91 1.38 8.54 15.15
N PHE A 92 1.65 7.27 14.89
CA PHE A 92 0.85 6.48 13.95
C PHE A 92 -0.54 6.29 14.58
N PRO A 93 -1.65 6.57 13.85
CA PRO A 93 -2.99 6.55 14.43
C PRO A 93 -3.43 5.13 14.79
N GLY A 94 -4.07 4.99 15.96
CA GLY A 94 -4.69 3.73 16.37
C GLY A 94 -5.99 3.49 15.61
N VAL A 95 -6.04 2.49 14.74
CA VAL A 95 -7.18 2.28 13.82
C VAL A 95 -7.68 0.84 13.80
N THR A 96 -8.88 0.67 13.26
CA THR A 96 -9.42 -0.64 12.91
C THR A 96 -9.57 -0.73 11.40
N LEU A 97 -8.92 -1.72 10.78
CA LEU A 97 -9.00 -1.98 9.35
C LEU A 97 -9.54 -3.38 9.11
N ALA A 98 -10.51 -3.50 8.20
CA ALA A 98 -11.02 -4.80 7.79
C ALA A 98 -10.45 -5.16 6.42
N PHE A 99 -10.01 -6.40 6.27
CA PHE A 99 -9.39 -6.88 5.04
C PHE A 99 -10.11 -8.12 4.53
N PHE A 100 -10.07 -8.29 3.21
CA PHE A 100 -10.40 -9.52 2.54
C PHE A 100 -9.57 -9.66 1.27
N THR A 101 -9.64 -10.84 0.65
CA THR A 101 -8.87 -11.12 -0.57
C THR A 101 -9.75 -11.32 -1.79
N LEU A 102 -9.23 -10.89 -2.94
CA LEU A 102 -9.72 -11.19 -4.29
C LEU A 102 -8.58 -11.81 -5.09
N GLY A 103 -8.44 -13.14 -5.04
CA GLY A 103 -7.24 -13.80 -5.55
C GLY A 103 -6.03 -13.43 -4.69
N ASP A 104 -4.97 -12.94 -5.32
CA ASP A 104 -3.76 -12.44 -4.65
C ASP A 104 -3.87 -10.97 -4.19
N ILE A 105 -4.97 -10.28 -4.52
CA ILE A 105 -5.19 -8.89 -4.12
C ILE A 105 -5.68 -8.83 -2.67
N LEU A 106 -4.98 -8.08 -1.83
CA LEU A 106 -5.44 -7.68 -0.50
C LEU A 106 -6.33 -6.45 -0.64
N VAL A 107 -7.57 -6.54 -0.16
CA VAL A 107 -8.56 -5.46 -0.27
C VAL A 107 -8.89 -4.93 1.12
N PRO A 108 -8.49 -3.68 1.45
CA PRO A 108 -9.05 -2.98 2.60
C PRO A 108 -10.53 -2.66 2.34
N ALA A 109 -11.40 -2.91 3.32
CA ALA A 109 -12.80 -2.51 3.25
C ALA A 109 -12.93 -0.98 3.18
N GLN A 110 -12.07 -0.27 3.92
CA GLN A 110 -11.99 1.19 3.98
C GLN A 110 -11.12 1.82 2.88
N ARG A 111 -10.86 1.11 1.77
CA ARG A 111 -9.99 1.62 0.70
C ARG A 111 -10.51 2.95 0.15
N GLY A 112 -9.62 3.93 0.01
CA GLY A 112 -9.99 5.29 -0.42
C GLY A 112 -10.68 6.15 0.63
N GLU A 113 -11.03 5.61 1.79
CA GLU A 113 -11.62 6.37 2.89
C GLU A 113 -10.54 6.99 3.78
N MET A 114 -10.83 8.18 4.30
CA MET A 114 -10.01 8.82 5.33
C MET A 114 -10.37 8.25 6.71
N VAL A 115 -9.76 7.12 7.05
CA VAL A 115 -9.96 6.39 8.30
C VAL A 115 -9.46 7.22 9.48
N LYS A 116 -10.39 7.48 10.41
CA LYS A 116 -10.10 8.19 11.67
C LYS A 116 -9.54 7.22 12.69
N GLU A 117 -8.79 7.77 13.64
CA GLU A 117 -8.37 7.05 14.84
C GLU A 117 -9.61 6.49 15.56
N SER A 118 -9.63 5.17 15.77
CA SER A 118 -10.68 4.46 16.51
C SER A 118 -10.29 4.24 17.97
N THR A 119 -8.99 4.27 18.26
CA THR A 119 -8.43 3.89 19.56
C THR A 119 -7.35 4.89 19.95
N ALA A 120 -7.79 6.09 20.35
CA ALA A 120 -6.87 7.16 20.72
C ALA A 120 -6.19 6.88 22.06
N GLY A 121 -4.89 7.14 22.14
CA GLY A 121 -4.16 7.24 23.40
C GLY A 121 -4.46 8.54 24.16
N LYS A 122 -3.59 8.92 25.09
CA LYS A 122 -3.73 10.20 25.83
C LYS A 122 -3.66 11.42 24.91
N THR A 123 -2.86 11.33 23.85
CA THR A 123 -2.71 12.36 22.82
C THR A 123 -3.13 11.74 21.50
N PRO A 124 -4.08 12.34 20.77
CA PRO A 124 -4.51 11.84 19.48
C PRO A 124 -3.41 12.00 18.41
N SER A 125 -3.43 11.11 17.43
CA SER A 125 -2.58 11.29 16.25
C SER A 125 -2.99 12.52 15.44
N TYR A 126 -2.00 13.21 14.88
CA TYR A 126 -2.23 14.23 13.84
C TYR A 126 -2.82 13.62 12.57
N TRP A 127 -2.52 12.35 12.33
CA TRP A 127 -2.79 11.68 11.07
C TRP A 127 -4.12 10.94 11.11
N ARG A 128 -4.78 10.94 9.96
CA ARG A 128 -5.71 9.93 9.51
C ARG A 128 -5.01 9.09 8.45
N MET A 129 -5.61 7.97 8.06
CA MET A 129 -5.04 7.13 7.02
C MET A 129 -5.98 6.83 5.87
N ILE A 130 -5.40 6.62 4.70
CA ILE A 130 -6.13 6.14 3.52
C ILE A 130 -5.43 4.86 3.04
N PRO A 131 -5.98 3.66 3.33
CA PRO A 131 -5.45 2.42 2.79
C PRO A 131 -5.90 2.22 1.34
N GLN A 132 -5.15 1.43 0.59
CA GLN A 132 -5.43 1.11 -0.82
C GLN A 132 -5.15 -0.37 -1.11
N PHE A 133 -5.46 -0.84 -2.32
CA PHE A 133 -5.28 -2.25 -2.70
C PHE A 133 -3.83 -2.70 -2.54
N GLY A 134 -3.66 -3.84 -1.88
CA GLY A 134 -2.38 -4.48 -1.64
C GLY A 134 -2.31 -5.87 -2.25
N ARG A 135 -1.39 -6.68 -1.74
CA ARG A 135 -1.17 -8.06 -2.17
C ARG A 135 -0.96 -9.01 -1.00
N ILE A 136 -1.28 -10.27 -1.24
CA ILE A 136 -0.86 -11.40 -0.41
C ILE A 136 0.02 -12.37 -1.19
N TRP A 137 1.02 -12.94 -0.52
CA TRP A 137 1.90 -13.96 -1.10
C TRP A 137 2.62 -14.74 0.00
N ARG A 138 3.32 -15.80 -0.39
CA ARG A 138 4.22 -16.54 0.50
C ARG A 138 5.64 -16.45 -0.03
N GLU A 139 6.59 -16.09 0.82
CA GLU A 139 8.01 -16.21 0.48
C GLU A 139 8.51 -17.60 0.85
N ARG A 140 9.35 -18.20 0.01
CA ARG A 140 9.98 -19.50 0.33
C ARG A 140 10.88 -19.44 1.55
N GLY A 141 11.43 -18.26 1.84
CA GLY A 141 12.26 -18.00 3.01
C GLY A 141 11.49 -17.83 4.33
N ASP A 142 10.15 -17.73 4.28
CA ASP A 142 9.34 -17.57 5.49
C ASP A 142 9.21 -18.89 6.27
N VAL A 143 10.01 -19.01 7.33
CA VAL A 143 9.97 -20.16 8.24
C VAL A 143 8.64 -20.19 9.00
N GLY A 144 8.03 -21.36 9.14
CA GLY A 144 6.82 -21.56 9.96
C GLY A 144 5.50 -21.43 9.20
N GLY A 145 5.52 -21.31 7.87
CA GLY A 145 4.31 -21.31 7.04
C GLY A 145 3.57 -19.98 6.96
N TRP A 146 4.19 -18.91 7.45
CA TRP A 146 3.65 -17.55 7.38
C TRP A 146 3.44 -17.10 5.93
N SER A 147 2.38 -16.32 5.75
CA SER A 147 2.11 -15.59 4.51
C SER A 147 2.24 -14.09 4.77
N ARG A 148 2.58 -13.33 3.73
CA ARG A 148 2.74 -11.89 3.77
C ARG A 148 1.52 -11.21 3.20
N ALA A 149 1.16 -10.09 3.81
CA ALA A 149 0.15 -9.16 3.34
C ALA A 149 0.75 -7.76 3.38
N ALA A 150 0.88 -7.11 2.23
CA ALA A 150 1.37 -5.74 2.15
C ALA A 150 0.41 -4.85 1.38
N PHE A 151 0.34 -3.58 1.76
CA PHE A 151 -0.55 -2.62 1.13
C PHE A 151 0.01 -1.20 1.20
N PRO A 152 -0.30 -0.37 0.19
CA PRO A 152 -0.06 1.06 0.23
C PRO A 152 -1.02 1.74 1.20
N LEU A 153 -0.50 2.70 1.97
CA LEU A 153 -1.31 3.55 2.82
C LEU A 153 -0.74 4.96 2.89
N MET A 154 -1.61 5.95 3.00
CA MET A 154 -1.19 7.33 3.20
C MET A 154 -1.47 7.81 4.61
N LEU A 155 -0.58 8.63 5.17
CA LEU A 155 -0.95 9.53 6.26
C LEU A 155 -1.41 10.85 5.67
N VAL A 156 -2.58 11.30 6.10
CA VAL A 156 -3.19 12.57 5.69
C VAL A 156 -3.74 13.25 6.95
N ASN A 157 -4.20 14.49 6.84
CA ASN A 157 -5.04 15.07 7.88
C ASN A 157 -6.38 15.54 7.28
N ASP A 158 -7.22 16.07 8.15
CA ASP A 158 -8.57 16.53 7.83
C ASP A 158 -8.69 18.04 7.65
N THR A 159 -7.58 18.76 7.70
CA THR A 159 -7.55 20.23 7.63
C THR A 159 -6.78 20.77 6.43
N GLU A 160 -5.96 19.96 5.77
CA GLU A 160 -5.15 20.31 4.61
C GLU A 160 -4.78 19.08 3.75
N ASN A 161 -4.03 19.27 2.65
CA ASN A 161 -3.85 18.28 1.59
C ASN A 161 -2.46 17.59 1.59
N HIS A 162 -1.66 17.79 2.64
CA HIS A 162 -0.39 17.13 2.83
C HIS A 162 -0.62 15.64 3.06
N ALA A 163 0.08 14.84 2.26
CA ALA A 163 0.00 13.40 2.27
C ALA A 163 1.40 12.83 2.33
N HIS A 164 1.61 11.87 3.23
CA HIS A 164 2.79 11.02 3.24
C HIS A 164 2.42 9.68 2.63
N GLN A 165 3.07 9.31 1.54
CA GLN A 165 2.85 8.02 0.89
C GLN A 165 3.74 6.97 1.54
N GLY A 166 3.09 5.89 1.98
CA GLY A 166 3.75 4.82 2.68
C GLY A 166 3.27 3.46 2.24
N LEU A 167 3.88 2.48 2.89
CA LEU A 167 3.67 1.06 2.69
C LEU A 167 3.57 0.44 4.07
N ALA A 168 2.70 -0.55 4.22
CA ALA A 168 2.70 -1.41 5.38
C ALA A 168 2.65 -2.89 5.00
N THR A 169 3.16 -3.72 5.90
CA THR A 169 3.16 -5.17 5.75
C THR A 169 2.98 -5.85 7.10
N PHE A 170 2.30 -6.98 7.10
CA PHE A 170 2.17 -7.88 8.24
C PHE A 170 2.22 -9.34 7.75
N LEU A 171 2.60 -10.24 8.65
CA LEU A 171 2.50 -11.67 8.44
C LEU A 171 1.17 -12.17 8.96
N TYR A 172 0.64 -13.21 8.34
CA TYR A 172 -0.53 -13.92 8.83
C TYR A 172 -0.43 -15.42 8.60
N GLN A 173 -1.10 -16.16 9.49
CA GLN A 173 -1.40 -17.58 9.38
C GLN A 173 -2.70 -17.85 10.14
N ASP A 174 -3.12 -19.11 10.23
CA ASP A 174 -4.37 -19.52 10.89
C ASP A 174 -4.56 -18.88 12.28
N GLY A 175 -5.40 -17.84 12.34
CA GLY A 175 -5.74 -17.14 13.59
C GLY A 175 -4.61 -16.33 14.22
N ALA A 176 -3.52 -16.05 13.50
CA ALA A 176 -2.42 -15.25 14.02
C ALA A 176 -1.92 -14.21 13.01
N VAL A 177 -1.47 -13.07 13.53
CA VAL A 177 -0.85 -11.98 12.78
C VAL A 177 0.42 -11.50 13.49
N SER A 178 1.39 -11.01 12.74
CA SER A 178 2.53 -10.30 13.31
C SER A 178 2.18 -8.85 13.65
N GLU A 179 3.15 -8.13 14.20
CA GLU A 179 3.14 -6.67 14.23
C GLU A 179 3.03 -6.11 12.79
N LEU A 180 2.47 -4.90 12.68
CA LEU A 180 2.42 -4.15 11.43
C LEU A 180 3.73 -3.37 11.27
N ARG A 181 4.46 -3.62 10.20
CA ARG A 181 5.56 -2.76 9.76
C ARG A 181 5.06 -1.71 8.82
N PHE A 182 5.57 -0.51 8.94
CA PHE A 182 5.23 0.57 8.03
C PHE A 182 6.38 1.54 7.82
N GLN A 183 6.39 2.17 6.65
CA GLN A 183 7.25 3.31 6.35
C GLN A 183 6.56 4.28 5.40
N PHE A 184 6.93 5.55 5.51
CA PHE A 184 6.47 6.66 4.69
C PHE A 184 7.68 7.39 4.15
N VAL A 185 7.90 7.24 2.85
CA VAL A 185 9.17 7.55 2.18
C VAL A 185 9.00 8.56 1.05
N GLN A 186 7.77 9.01 0.82
CA GLN A 186 7.44 10.11 -0.07
C GLN A 186 6.40 11.00 0.62
N GLN A 187 6.40 12.29 0.28
CA GLN A 187 5.39 13.22 0.77
C GLN A 187 5.06 14.29 -0.27
N THR A 188 3.87 14.87 -0.19
CA THR A 188 3.51 16.09 -0.93
C THR A 188 4.07 17.34 -0.24
N ALA A 189 3.85 18.53 -0.81
CA ALA A 189 4.38 19.76 -0.25
C ALA A 189 3.83 19.99 1.18
N PRO A 190 4.69 20.25 2.18
CA PRO A 190 4.28 20.47 3.54
C PRO A 190 3.53 21.80 3.69
N TYR A 191 2.51 21.82 4.56
CA TYR A 191 1.72 23.03 4.85
C TYR A 191 1.72 23.39 6.33
N LEU A 192 0.90 22.71 7.15
CA LEU A 192 0.84 22.96 8.60
C LEU A 192 2.08 22.39 9.30
N LEU A 193 2.40 21.13 9.03
CA LEU A 193 3.67 20.52 9.40
C LEU A 193 4.71 20.85 8.33
N LYS A 194 5.49 21.93 8.55
CA LYS A 194 6.38 22.55 7.55
C LYS A 194 7.65 21.75 7.21
N GLN A 195 8.01 20.79 8.05
CA GLN A 195 9.25 20.04 7.89
C GLN A 195 9.03 18.86 6.95
N HIS A 196 9.93 18.66 6.00
CA HIS A 196 10.02 17.42 5.24
C HIS A 196 10.68 16.33 6.08
N PHE A 197 10.08 15.14 6.12
CA PHE A 197 10.66 14.00 6.83
C PHE A 197 10.25 12.68 6.18
N VAL A 198 10.97 11.62 6.50
CA VAL A 198 10.50 10.24 6.35
C VAL A 198 10.16 9.69 7.73
N THR A 199 9.22 8.76 7.80
CA THR A 199 8.80 8.17 9.06
C THR A 199 8.50 6.68 8.94
N TRP A 200 8.85 5.89 9.96
CA TRP A 200 8.71 4.44 9.95
C TRP A 200 8.49 3.91 11.36
N GLY A 201 8.05 2.67 11.48
CA GLY A 201 7.79 2.07 12.78
C GLY A 201 7.20 0.68 12.75
N SER A 202 6.76 0.25 13.93
CA SER A 202 6.03 -0.98 14.17
C SER A 202 4.83 -0.68 15.06
N ALA A 203 3.67 -1.20 14.71
CA ALA A 203 2.47 -1.12 15.54
C ALA A 203 1.98 -2.52 15.92
N HIS A 204 1.52 -2.65 17.17
CA HIS A 204 0.86 -3.87 17.63
C HIS A 204 -0.42 -4.11 16.86
N VAL A 205 -0.69 -5.36 16.54
CA VAL A 205 -1.88 -5.78 15.80
C VAL A 205 -2.58 -6.89 16.57
N GLU A 206 -3.88 -6.69 16.79
CA GLU A 206 -4.77 -7.72 17.32
C GLU A 206 -5.77 -8.15 16.24
N LEU A 207 -6.00 -9.46 16.14
CA LEU A 207 -7.11 -10.01 15.36
C LEU A 207 -8.42 -9.75 16.12
N ALA A 208 -9.18 -8.76 15.65
CA ALA A 208 -10.45 -8.34 16.25
C ALA A 208 -11.58 -9.36 16.03
N GLY A 209 -11.48 -10.15 14.95
CA GLY A 209 -12.54 -11.06 14.55
C GLY A 209 -12.50 -11.39 13.06
N PRO A 210 -13.55 -12.05 12.55
CA PRO A 210 -13.64 -12.38 11.13
C PRO A 210 -13.59 -11.11 10.26
N GLY A 211 -13.42 -11.32 8.96
CA GLY A 211 -13.52 -10.25 7.97
C GLY A 211 -14.86 -9.51 8.00
N PRO A 212 -15.01 -8.49 7.15
CA PRO A 212 -16.19 -7.64 7.16
C PRO A 212 -17.48 -8.44 6.90
N GLY A 213 -18.55 -8.12 7.64
CA GLY A 213 -19.82 -8.87 7.57
C GLY A 213 -20.52 -8.84 6.21
N GLU A 214 -20.30 -7.80 5.40
CA GLU A 214 -20.88 -7.64 4.06
C GLU A 214 -19.91 -8.09 2.94
N LEU A 215 -19.19 -9.18 3.19
CA LEU A 215 -18.05 -9.61 2.37
C LEU A 215 -18.37 -9.73 0.87
N ASP A 216 -19.52 -10.30 0.51
CA ASP A 216 -19.88 -10.48 -0.91
C ASP A 216 -20.17 -9.14 -1.61
N ALA A 217 -20.82 -8.20 -0.91
CA ALA A 217 -21.05 -6.86 -1.43
C ALA A 217 -19.73 -6.10 -1.62
N LEU A 218 -18.83 -6.17 -0.63
CA LEU A 218 -17.51 -5.55 -0.71
C LEU A 218 -16.66 -6.16 -1.83
N ARG A 219 -16.72 -7.48 -2.04
CA ARG A 219 -16.07 -8.13 -3.18
C ARG A 219 -16.62 -7.66 -4.52
N ALA A 220 -17.94 -7.53 -4.63
CA ALA A 220 -18.57 -7.02 -5.85
C ALA A 220 -18.15 -5.57 -6.14
N GLN A 221 -18.12 -4.71 -5.12
CA GLN A 221 -17.66 -3.33 -5.24
C GLN A 221 -16.20 -3.25 -5.67
N ALA A 222 -15.31 -4.03 -5.04
CA ALA A 222 -13.89 -4.04 -5.39
C ALA A 222 -13.66 -4.57 -6.82
N LYS A 223 -14.40 -5.60 -7.26
CA LYS A 223 -14.36 -6.07 -8.65
C LYS A 223 -14.83 -5.01 -9.64
N ALA A 224 -15.92 -4.31 -9.33
CA ALA A 224 -16.44 -3.24 -10.18
C ALA A 224 -15.45 -2.07 -10.26
N GLU A 225 -14.86 -1.68 -9.13
CA GLU A 225 -13.84 -0.64 -9.05
C GLU A 225 -12.63 -0.98 -9.93
N LEU A 226 -12.07 -2.20 -9.79
CA LEU A 226 -10.96 -2.65 -10.64
C LEU A 226 -11.37 -2.75 -12.12
N GLY A 227 -12.59 -3.20 -12.41
CA GLY A 227 -13.12 -3.30 -13.77
C GLY A 227 -13.39 -1.95 -14.45
N HIS A 228 -13.53 -0.88 -13.68
CA HIS A 228 -13.68 0.49 -14.20
C HIS A 228 -12.34 1.21 -14.42
N ARG A 229 -11.21 0.62 -14.01
CA ARG A 229 -9.89 1.21 -14.26
C ARG A 229 -9.49 1.06 -15.72
N LEU A 230 -8.72 2.02 -16.22
CA LEU A 230 -8.05 1.86 -17.51
C LEU A 230 -7.16 0.62 -17.45
N PRO A 231 -7.13 -0.22 -18.51
CA PRO A 231 -6.05 -1.17 -18.70
C PRO A 231 -4.72 -0.45 -18.53
N SER A 232 -3.79 -1.05 -17.79
CA SER A 232 -2.52 -0.42 -17.45
C SER A 232 -1.34 -1.30 -17.81
N LYS A 233 -0.25 -0.69 -18.29
CA LYS A 233 1.01 -1.37 -18.61
C LYS A 233 2.20 -0.54 -18.13
N PRO A 234 3.35 -1.17 -17.82
CA PRO A 234 4.57 -0.41 -17.55
C PRO A 234 5.03 0.36 -18.79
N TRP A 235 5.69 1.49 -18.58
CA TRP A 235 6.25 2.35 -19.64
C TRP A 235 7.17 1.60 -20.60
N SER A 236 7.90 0.59 -20.10
CA SER A 236 8.74 -0.29 -20.90
C SER A 236 7.98 -1.07 -21.99
N ALA A 237 6.67 -1.28 -21.83
CA ALA A 237 5.82 -1.84 -22.87
C ALA A 237 5.54 -0.81 -23.98
N LEU A 238 5.31 0.45 -23.61
CA LEU A 238 5.12 1.55 -24.58
C LEU A 238 6.37 1.73 -25.45
N LEU A 239 7.56 1.68 -24.84
CA LEU A 239 8.83 1.83 -25.55
C LEU A 239 9.07 0.75 -26.63
N LYS A 240 8.42 -0.41 -26.52
CA LYS A 240 8.47 -1.47 -27.55
C LYS A 240 7.48 -1.23 -28.69
N GLU A 241 6.48 -0.38 -28.49
CA GLU A 241 5.40 -0.10 -29.43
C GLU A 241 5.63 1.18 -30.25
N VAL A 242 6.51 2.08 -29.80
CA VAL A 242 6.81 3.36 -30.45
C VAL A 242 8.21 3.36 -31.08
N ALA A 243 8.43 4.20 -32.10
CA ALA A 243 9.76 4.38 -32.67
C ALA A 243 10.73 4.95 -31.63
N ALA A 244 12.00 4.57 -31.70
CA ALA A 244 13.04 5.11 -30.81
C ALA A 244 13.07 6.65 -30.90
N GLY A 245 13.14 7.32 -29.75
CA GLY A 245 13.13 8.78 -29.66
C GLY A 245 11.75 9.44 -29.62
N THR A 246 10.65 8.70 -29.86
CA THR A 246 9.29 9.28 -29.89
C THR A 246 8.90 9.98 -28.58
N LEU A 247 9.37 9.46 -27.46
CA LEU A 247 9.02 9.95 -26.12
C LEU A 247 10.14 10.80 -25.50
N ASP A 248 11.16 11.16 -26.28
CA ASP A 248 12.26 11.99 -25.80
C ASP A 248 11.72 13.34 -25.31
N GLY A 249 12.11 13.73 -24.10
CA GLY A 249 11.65 14.98 -23.47
C GLY A 249 10.24 14.93 -22.88
N PHE A 250 9.55 13.77 -22.90
CA PHE A 250 8.28 13.62 -22.18
C PHE A 250 8.48 13.92 -20.67
N GLY A 251 7.56 14.69 -20.09
CA GLY A 251 7.68 15.18 -18.71
C GLY A 251 8.54 16.43 -18.53
N GLY A 252 9.20 16.93 -19.59
CA GLY A 252 9.85 18.23 -19.59
C GLY A 252 8.85 19.40 -19.48
N PRO A 253 9.26 20.58 -18.97
CA PRO A 253 10.61 20.94 -18.53
C PRO A 253 10.89 20.61 -17.04
N VAL A 254 10.15 19.69 -16.42
CA VAL A 254 10.38 19.30 -15.02
C VAL A 254 11.71 18.54 -14.91
N TYR A 255 12.59 18.93 -13.98
CA TYR A 255 13.81 18.16 -13.73
C TYR A 255 13.45 16.76 -13.24
N ALA A 256 14.19 15.73 -13.69
CA ALA A 256 13.95 14.34 -13.29
C ALA A 256 13.85 14.16 -11.77
N LYS A 257 14.68 14.87 -10.98
CA LYS A 257 14.65 14.85 -9.51
C LYS A 257 13.39 15.45 -8.87
N TRP A 258 12.55 16.16 -9.63
CA TRP A 258 11.29 16.78 -9.19
C TRP A 258 10.07 16.06 -9.77
N MET A 259 10.29 15.09 -10.64
CA MET A 259 9.23 14.27 -11.22
C MET A 259 8.91 13.15 -10.25
N VAL A 260 7.67 13.12 -9.77
CA VAL A 260 7.21 12.08 -8.83
C VAL A 260 6.61 10.89 -9.57
N ALA A 261 5.84 11.15 -10.62
CA ALA A 261 5.26 10.13 -11.48
C ALA A 261 5.10 10.69 -12.89
N ALA A 262 5.25 9.81 -13.88
CA ALA A 262 4.95 10.09 -15.28
C ALA A 262 4.08 8.97 -15.85
N ALA A 263 3.03 9.35 -16.57
CA ALA A 263 2.17 8.40 -17.25
C ALA A 263 1.52 9.03 -18.48
N LEU A 264 1.14 8.19 -19.43
CA LEU A 264 0.47 8.56 -20.67
C LEU A 264 -0.68 7.60 -20.94
N VAL A 265 -1.84 8.13 -21.31
CA VAL A 265 -2.94 7.32 -21.85
C VAL A 265 -2.83 7.29 -23.36
N ARG A 266 -2.72 6.10 -23.94
CA ARG A 266 -2.71 5.87 -25.39
C ARG A 266 -3.63 4.70 -25.73
N ASP A 267 -4.53 4.90 -26.69
CA ASP A 267 -5.47 3.88 -27.16
C ASP A 267 -6.25 3.19 -26.02
N GLY A 268 -6.69 3.99 -25.04
CA GLY A 268 -7.42 3.51 -23.86
C GLY A 268 -6.58 2.75 -22.83
N THR A 269 -5.26 2.67 -22.99
CA THR A 269 -4.34 2.05 -22.03
C THR A 269 -3.49 3.10 -21.33
N LEU A 270 -3.40 3.02 -20.00
CA LEU A 270 -2.49 3.81 -19.18
C LEU A 270 -1.09 3.18 -19.18
N TYR A 271 -0.09 3.88 -19.68
CA TYR A 271 1.31 3.51 -19.57
C TYR A 271 1.97 4.34 -18.48
N TYR A 272 2.57 3.70 -17.48
CA TYR A 272 3.13 4.38 -16.31
C TYR A 272 4.61 4.04 -16.09
N GLU A 273 5.39 5.03 -15.68
CA GLU A 273 6.75 4.81 -15.18
C GLU A 273 6.75 4.33 -13.74
N ASP A 274 7.82 3.64 -13.33
CA ASP A 274 8.04 3.30 -11.93
C ASP A 274 8.24 4.58 -11.12
N VAL A 275 7.48 4.72 -10.02
CA VAL A 275 7.57 5.88 -9.14
C VAL A 275 8.80 5.75 -8.24
N GLN A 276 9.82 6.56 -8.50
CA GLN A 276 11.06 6.51 -7.72
C GLN A 276 10.89 7.16 -6.35
N THR A 277 11.41 6.50 -5.31
CA THR A 277 11.51 7.04 -3.94
C THR A 277 12.95 6.89 -3.44
N PRO A 278 13.34 7.58 -2.34
CA PRO A 278 14.66 7.40 -1.74
C PRO A 278 14.98 5.97 -1.27
N TYR A 279 13.98 5.09 -1.17
CA TYR A 279 14.09 3.70 -0.71
C TYR A 279 13.69 2.71 -1.81
N GLY A 280 13.98 3.05 -3.07
CA GLY A 280 13.67 2.24 -4.25
C GLY A 280 12.31 2.59 -4.87
N PRO A 281 11.94 1.93 -6.00
CA PRO A 281 10.64 2.13 -6.65
C PRO A 281 9.46 1.88 -5.69
N TYR A 282 8.40 2.67 -5.82
CA TYR A 282 7.18 2.45 -5.05
C TYR A 282 6.43 1.21 -5.58
N PRO A 283 6.14 0.22 -4.73
CA PRO A 283 5.53 -1.06 -5.10
C PRO A 283 4.18 -1.01 -5.80
N TYR A 284 3.38 0.00 -5.49
CA TYR A 284 1.99 0.11 -5.91
C TYR A 284 1.77 1.42 -6.67
N PRO A 285 2.40 1.63 -7.85
CA PRO A 285 2.40 2.93 -8.53
C PRO A 285 0.98 3.38 -8.92
N LEU A 286 0.08 2.45 -9.24
CA LEU A 286 -1.32 2.73 -9.55
C LEU A 286 -2.19 3.05 -8.33
N GLU A 287 -1.71 2.72 -7.13
CA GLU A 287 -2.39 2.98 -5.87
C GLU A 287 -1.79 4.17 -5.12
N MET A 288 -0.67 4.72 -5.62
CA MET A 288 -0.02 5.86 -5.01
C MET A 288 -0.86 7.11 -5.21
N ARG A 289 -1.24 7.73 -4.10
CA ARG A 289 -2.12 8.90 -4.10
C ARG A 289 -1.38 10.14 -3.63
N PHE A 290 -1.75 11.29 -4.18
CA PHE A 290 -1.15 12.60 -3.88
C PHE A 290 -2.15 13.59 -3.27
N GLY A 291 -3.31 13.09 -2.83
CA GLY A 291 -4.36 13.91 -2.24
C GLY A 291 -5.46 13.09 -1.58
N VAL A 292 -6.32 13.78 -0.85
CA VAL A 292 -7.40 13.22 -0.01
C VAL A 292 -8.71 12.94 -0.78
N ARG A 293 -8.75 13.22 -2.09
CA ARG A 293 -9.91 12.98 -2.97
C ARG A 293 -9.55 12.03 -4.08
#